data_AF-A0A661XRR3-F1
#
_entry.id   AF-A0A661XRR3-F1
#
_cell.length_a   1.000
_cell.length_b   1.000
_cell.length_c   1.000
_cell.angle_alpha   90.00
_cell.angle_beta   90.00
_cell.angle_gamma   90.00
#
_symmetry.space_group_name_H-M   'P 1'
#
loop_
_entity.id
_entity.type
_entity.pdbx_description
1 polymer ?
#
loop_
_entity_poly.entity_id
_entity_poly.type
_entity_poly.pdbx_seq_one_letter_code
_entity_poly.pdbx_strand_id
1 'polypeptide(L)' 'MDIKSNWDKIRMHFNKSFSSNFHVSIASIGTDDTPTVTPIGSLFLNFDQTGYYFEKYPTKLPTYARINKKICVLAVNSHT' A
#
# COMPACT_ATOMS: atom_id res chain seq x y z
N MET A 1 -3.69 -15.69 0.11
CA MET A 1 -3.59 -15.40 1.56
C MET A 1 -4.80 -14.56 1.92
N ASP A 2 -5.60 -14.98 2.89
CA ASP A 2 -6.75 -14.20 3.34
C ASP A 2 -6.27 -13.06 4.26
N ILE A 3 -6.63 -11.82 3.94
CA ILE A 3 -6.12 -10.61 4.63
C ILE A 3 -6.56 -10.58 6.08
N LYS A 4 -7.80 -11.00 6.36
CA LYS A 4 -8.40 -10.91 7.70
C LYS A 4 -7.75 -11.89 8.67
N SER A 5 -7.66 -13.16 8.27
CA SER A 5 -7.09 -14.23 9.09
C SER A 5 -5.57 -14.15 9.22
N ASN A 6 -4.87 -13.46 8.31
CA ASN A 6 -3.41 -13.34 8.34
C ASN A 6 -2.90 -11.93 8.69
N TRP A 7 -3.77 -11.07 9.24
CA TRP A 7 -3.46 -9.67 9.47
C TRP A 7 -2.17 -9.45 10.27
N ASP A 8 -1.96 -10.21 11.35
CA ASP A 8 -0.75 -10.09 12.17
C ASP A 8 0.53 -10.44 11.41
N LYS A 9 0.49 -11.47 10.56
CA LYS A 9 1.62 -11.85 9.70
C LYS A 9 1.90 -10.77 8.66
N ILE A 10 0.85 -10.20 8.07
CA ILE A 10 0.95 -9.09 7.12
C ILE A 10 1.60 -7.89 7.79
N ARG A 11 1.15 -7.50 8.99
CA ARG A 11 1.74 -6.40 9.75
C ARG A 11 3.19 -6.64 10.14
N MET A 12 3.53 -7.87 10.56
CA MET A 12 4.90 -8.23 10.87
C MET A 12 5.81 -8.09 9.64
N HIS A 13 5.38 -8.61 8.48
CA HIS A 13 6.12 -8.45 7.22
C HIS A 13 6.22 -6.98 6.83
N PHE A 14 5.11 -6.26 6.87
CA PHE A 14 5.03 -4.84 6.54
C PHE A 14 6.01 -4.01 7.37
N ASN A 15 6.01 -4.18 8.70
CA ASN A 15 6.89 -3.41 9.58
C ASN A 15 8.38 -3.68 9.30
N LYS A 16 8.74 -4.96 9.04
CA LYS A 16 10.11 -5.31 8.65
C LYS A 16 10.50 -4.65 7.32
N SER A 17 9.65 -4.75 6.32
CA SER A 17 9.86 -4.15 5.00
C SER A 17 9.97 -2.63 5.08
N PHE A 18 9.00 -1.97 5.68
CA PHE A 18 8.93 -0.53 5.79
C PHE A 18 10.10 0.05 6.59
N SER A 19 10.57 -0.64 7.63
CA SER A 19 11.76 -0.22 8.39
C SER A 19 13.06 -0.22 7.58
N SER A 20 13.11 -0.96 6.45
CA SER A 20 14.32 -1.08 5.63
C SER A 20 14.49 0.06 4.61
N ASN A 21 13.40 0.67 4.14
CA ASN A 21 13.43 1.61 3.03
C ASN A 21 12.36 2.74 3.09
N PHE A 22 11.50 2.73 4.10
CA PHE A 22 10.48 3.75 4.40
C PHE A 22 9.48 4.05 3.27
N HIS A 23 9.28 3.15 2.31
CA HIS A 23 8.29 3.34 1.26
C HIS A 23 7.59 2.03 0.88
N VAL A 24 6.43 2.18 0.25
CA VAL A 24 5.73 1.09 -0.44
C VAL A 24 5.34 1.51 -1.85
N SER A 25 5.16 0.52 -2.72
CA SER A 25 4.52 0.73 -4.02
C SER A 25 3.04 0.38 -3.94
N ILE A 26 2.19 1.25 -4.44
CA ILE A 26 0.73 1.08 -4.45
C ILE A 26 0.27 0.93 -5.89
N ALA A 27 -0.30 -0.23 -6.22
CA ALA A 27 -0.96 -0.46 -7.48
C ALA A 27 -2.46 -0.12 -7.37
N SER A 28 -2.98 0.52 -8.41
CA SER A 28 -4.38 0.93 -8.55
C SER A 28 -4.85 0.80 -10.00
N ILE A 29 -6.15 0.91 -10.23
CA ILE A 29 -6.74 0.88 -11.57
C ILE A 29 -7.06 2.31 -12.02
N GLY A 30 -6.55 2.69 -13.20
CA GLY A 30 -6.81 3.97 -13.84
C GLY A 30 -8.24 4.11 -14.35
N THR A 31 -8.55 5.27 -14.94
CA THR A 31 -9.89 5.58 -15.47
C THR A 31 -10.30 4.75 -16.69
N ASP A 32 -9.33 4.17 -17.37
CA ASP A 32 -9.45 3.35 -18.57
C ASP A 32 -9.24 1.84 -18.28
N ASP A 33 -9.45 1.44 -17.03
CA ASP A 33 -9.18 0.08 -16.51
C ASP A 33 -7.72 -0.37 -16.63
N THR A 34 -6.78 0.54 -16.87
CA THR A 34 -5.35 0.20 -16.93
C THR A 34 -4.73 0.07 -15.54
N PRO A 35 -3.86 -0.93 -15.30
CA PRO A 35 -3.11 -1.02 -14.06
C PRO A 35 -2.04 0.08 -14.00
N THR A 36 -1.99 0.80 -12.87
CA THR A 36 -1.01 1.85 -12.62
C THR A 36 -0.33 1.64 -11.28
N VAL A 37 0.92 2.11 -11.14
CA VAL A 37 1.69 2.00 -9.90
C VAL A 37 2.15 3.39 -9.45
N THR A 38 1.94 3.67 -8.16
CA THR A 38 2.52 4.81 -7.45
C THR A 38 3.66 4.28 -6.57
N PRO A 39 4.93 4.52 -6.94
CA PRO A 39 6.07 3.83 -6.34
C PRO A 39 6.51 4.39 -4.98
N ILE A 40 5.94 5.52 -4.57
CA ILE A 40 6.30 6.22 -3.34
C ILE A 40 5.04 6.48 -2.53
N GLY A 41 4.94 5.83 -1.38
CA GLY A 41 3.82 5.96 -0.48
C GLY A 41 4.21 5.68 0.97
N SER A 42 3.71 6.50 1.88
CA SER A 42 3.77 6.26 3.32
C SER A 42 2.46 5.63 3.75
N LEU A 43 2.51 4.32 4.04
CA LEU A 43 1.38 3.54 4.53
C LEU A 43 1.72 3.01 5.92
N PHE A 44 0.73 3.00 6.81
CA PHE A 44 0.86 2.46 8.15
C PHE A 44 -0.34 1.57 8.45
N LEU A 45 -0.10 0.42 9.09
CA LEU A 45 -1.12 -0.59 9.37
C LEU A 45 -1.45 -0.67 10.87
N ASN A 46 -2.74 -0.53 11.19
CA ASN A 46 -3.29 -0.59 12.54
C ASN A 46 -3.59 -2.03 12.96
N PHE A 47 -3.89 -2.26 14.24
CA PHE A 47 -4.22 -3.60 14.76
C PHE A 47 -5.58 -4.14 14.27
N ASP A 48 -6.50 -3.26 13.90
CA ASP A 48 -7.91 -3.55 13.61
C ASP A 48 -8.22 -3.75 12.12
N GLN A 49 -7.26 -4.27 11.33
CA GLN A 49 -7.40 -4.46 9.88
C GLN A 49 -7.62 -3.16 9.08
N THR A 50 -7.22 -2.03 9.66
CA THR A 50 -7.22 -0.72 9.00
C THR A 50 -5.80 -0.17 8.83
N GLY A 51 -5.67 0.94 8.13
CA GLY A 51 -4.42 1.66 7.99
C GLY A 51 -4.64 3.06 7.48
N TYR A 52 -3.59 3.88 7.53
CA TYR A 52 -3.62 5.23 6.98
C TYR A 52 -2.53 5.38 5.93
N TYR A 53 -2.94 5.98 4.82
CA TYR A 53 -2.08 6.35 3.71
C TYR A 53 -2.05 7.87 3.62
N PHE A 54 -0.87 8.44 3.49
CA PHE A 54 -0.72 9.86 3.21
C PHE A 54 0.38 10.10 2.20
N GLU A 55 0.14 11.12 1.39
CA GLU A 55 1.02 11.52 0.32
C GLU A 55 0.89 13.03 0.10
N LYS A 56 1.95 13.67 -0.39
CA LYS A 56 1.96 15.11 -0.65
C LYS A 56 1.91 15.45 -2.14
N TYR A 57 2.47 14.59 -2.99
CA TYR A 57 2.79 14.91 -4.37
C TYR A 57 2.06 14.08 -5.43
N PRO A 58 1.80 12.78 -5.25
CA PRO A 58 1.12 12.02 -6.28
C PRO A 58 -0.33 12.47 -6.43
N THR A 59 -0.75 12.67 -7.68
CA THR A 59 -2.06 13.24 -8.06
C THR A 59 -3.00 12.20 -8.66
N LYS A 60 -2.43 11.10 -9.18
CA LYS A 60 -3.15 10.03 -9.87
C LYS A 60 -3.87 9.11 -8.89
N LEU A 61 -3.18 8.60 -7.87
CA LEU A 61 -3.76 7.67 -6.90
C LEU A 61 -4.98 8.24 -6.16
N PRO A 62 -5.00 9.50 -5.67
CA PRO A 62 -6.20 10.09 -5.08
C PRO A 62 -7.39 10.12 -6.04
N THR A 63 -7.11 10.38 -7.32
CA THR A 63 -8.15 10.45 -8.36
C THR A 63 -8.71 9.05 -8.63
N TYR A 64 -7.84 8.05 -8.79
CA TYR A 64 -8.23 6.67 -9.05
C TYR A 64 -8.94 6.04 -7.85
N ALA A 65 -8.50 6.32 -6.63
CA ALA A 65 -9.09 5.81 -5.40
C ALA A 65 -10.54 6.31 -5.17
N ARG A 66 -10.94 7.44 -5.77
CA ARG A 66 -12.34 7.93 -5.75
C ARG A 66 -13.26 7.05 -6.60
N ILE A 67 -12.76 6.45 -7.67
CA ILE A 67 -13.51 5.63 -8.61
C ILE A 67 -13.46 4.15 -8.17
N ASN A 68 -12.25 3.66 -7.89
CA ASN A 68 -12.02 2.29 -7.45
C ASN A 68 -11.18 2.31 -6.17
N LYS A 69 -11.82 1.93 -5.05
CA LYS A 69 -11.19 1.90 -3.73
C LYS A 69 -10.25 0.72 -3.51
N LYS A 70 -10.17 -0.22 -4.45
CA LYS A 70 -9.31 -1.40 -4.34
C LYS A 70 -7.89 -1.03 -4.76
N ILE A 71 -6.93 -1.36 -3.91
CA ILE A 71 -5.50 -1.19 -4.17
C ILE A 71 -4.76 -2.49 -3.88
N CYS A 72 -3.56 -2.62 -4.42
CA CYS A 72 -2.59 -3.62 -4.01
C CYS A 72 -1.33 -2.94 -3.49
N VAL A 73 -0.78 -3.42 -2.38
CA VAL A 73 0.38 -2.82 -1.73
C VAL A 73 1.54 -3.80 -1.80
N LEU A 74 2.69 -3.32 -2.28
CA LEU A 74 3.95 -4.03 -2.28
C LEU A 74 4.91 -3.37 -1.28
N ALA A 75 5.26 -4.11 -0.23
CA ALA A 75 6.26 -3.74 0.75
C ALA A 75 7.46 -4.69 0.64
N VAL A 76 8.62 -4.16 0.27
CA VAL A 76 9.86 -4.92 0.05
C VAL A 76 10.76 -4.79 1.27
N ASN A 77 11.29 -5.90 1.76
CA ASN A 77 12.37 -5.89 2.74
C ASN A 77 13.71 -5.80 2.00
N SER A 78 14.34 -4.64 2.08
CA SER A 78 15.58 -4.30 1.39
C SER A 78 16.84 -4.50 2.24
N HIS A 79 16.70 -5.03 3.47
CA HIS A 79 17.85 -5.47 4.24
C HIS A 79 18.46 -6.70 3.55
N THR A 80 19.59 -6.49 2.87
CA THR A 80 20.50 -7.54 2.37
C THR A 80 21.34 -8.11 3.49
#